data_AF-A0A7J9PSA9-F1
#
_entry.id   AF-A0A7J9PSA9-F1
#
_cell.length_a   1.000
_cell.length_b   1.000
_cell.length_c   1.000
_cell.angle_alpha   90.00
_cell.angle_beta   90.00
_cell.angle_gamma   90.00
#
_symmetry.space_group_name_H-M   'P 1'
#
loop_
_entity.id
_entity.type
_entity.pdbx_description
1 polymer ?
#
loop_
_entity_poly.entity_id
_entity_poly.type
_entity_poly.pdbx_seq_one_letter_code
_entity_poly.pdbx_strand_id
1 'polypeptide(L)'
;MIKLKHDLSHIRPEKFDNHEFISKRRILIDKVFCSVYSLPLIAQKEHNFRDDVRDKYITFVEKMHDIKGYTQGLKFPLEINGDNEIAWILISLRKPHTAKVYFNVIRLYQKEKNIPIPTYGYNDTNFLPLEYNDTKSLLMEFIKLYLRTVLEIKDIYEYYLKELFNIDVKNFYEGEEKEIKDIVEVSPYQVEIPCEYLGCEDDQFDWMDEEIKCDTVQKYGDLSRTSYYTKNRKDLKATFKRYQKAPGINRHEITLQENWARDCMISDSEMIYQNIITYVHKVHRLWGLDFEGIKPRPINGNVLISQFSMGFGLSTDEIKTMIYGNVGEITSNRENQGIIRKLRNKGMIRKLEKDEGGKKGVYVWTEMVKLLRMSLNQYFLCPECLTRMQYDYENYCHYCSACKKVIRY
;
A
#
# COMPACT_ATOMS: atom_id res chain seq x y z
N MET A 1 -14.65 -49.66 -37.36
CA MET A 1 -13.38 -48.94 -37.10
C MET A 1 -13.66 -47.46 -37.32
N ILE A 2 -13.96 -46.69 -36.26
CA ILE A 2 -14.28 -45.27 -36.37
C ILE A 2 -12.97 -44.50 -36.16
N LYS A 3 -12.42 -43.91 -37.22
CA LYS A 3 -11.29 -42.97 -37.13
C LYS A 3 -11.85 -41.60 -36.72
N LEU A 4 -11.66 -41.21 -35.46
CA LEU A 4 -11.81 -39.82 -35.07
C LEU A 4 -10.63 -39.04 -35.65
N LYS A 5 -10.88 -38.27 -36.72
CA LYS A 5 -9.99 -37.20 -37.17
C LYS A 5 -10.11 -36.06 -36.17
N HIS A 6 -9.04 -35.81 -35.40
CA HIS A 6 -8.85 -34.51 -34.77
C HIS A 6 -8.60 -33.49 -35.87
N ASP A 7 -9.65 -32.82 -36.31
CA ASP A 7 -9.51 -31.60 -37.07
C ASP A 7 -9.19 -30.49 -36.07
N LEU A 8 -8.01 -29.88 -36.16
CA LEU A 8 -7.58 -28.73 -35.34
C LEU A 8 -7.60 -27.44 -36.18
N SER A 9 -8.17 -27.47 -37.40
CA SER A 9 -8.18 -26.33 -38.33
C SER A 9 -9.01 -25.13 -37.85
N HIS A 10 -9.86 -25.33 -36.84
CA HIS A 10 -10.64 -24.28 -36.18
C HIS A 10 -9.88 -23.56 -35.07
N ILE A 11 -8.74 -24.09 -34.62
CA ILE A 11 -7.80 -23.36 -33.75
C ILE A 11 -6.97 -22.47 -34.66
N ARG A 12 -7.53 -21.31 -35.01
CA ARG A 12 -6.72 -20.25 -35.62
C ARG A 12 -5.69 -19.80 -34.57
N PRO A 13 -4.41 -19.62 -34.94
CA PRO A 13 -3.46 -18.92 -34.08
C PRO A 13 -3.87 -17.44 -34.07
N GLU A 14 -4.88 -17.11 -33.29
CA GLU A 14 -5.30 -15.73 -33.13
C GLU A 14 -4.28 -15.04 -32.22
N LYS A 15 -3.79 -13.90 -32.73
CA LYS A 15 -3.01 -12.95 -31.95
C LYS A 15 -3.87 -12.61 -30.74
N PHE A 16 -3.38 -12.92 -29.54
CA PHE A 16 -3.90 -12.34 -28.32
C PHE A 16 -3.83 -10.83 -28.50
N ASP A 17 -4.94 -10.21 -28.91
CA ASP A 17 -5.05 -8.76 -28.93
C ASP A 17 -4.79 -8.32 -27.50
N ASN A 18 -3.80 -7.43 -27.37
CA ASN A 18 -3.37 -6.84 -26.12
C ASN A 18 -4.57 -6.17 -25.45
N HIS A 19 -5.30 -6.90 -24.61
CA HIS A 19 -6.25 -6.29 -23.71
C HIS A 19 -5.48 -5.25 -22.90
N GLU A 20 -5.85 -3.97 -23.05
CA GLU A 20 -5.33 -2.88 -22.21
C GLU A 20 -5.67 -3.24 -20.75
N PHE A 21 -4.69 -3.78 -20.04
CA PHE A 21 -4.76 -3.95 -18.61
C PHE A 21 -4.77 -2.55 -17.99
N ILE A 22 -5.93 -2.12 -17.50
CA ILE A 22 -6.08 -0.86 -16.75
C ILE A 22 -5.92 -1.20 -15.27
N SER A 23 -4.75 -0.93 -14.72
CA SER A 23 -4.55 -1.02 -13.28
C SER A 23 -5.49 -0.06 -12.54
N LYS A 24 -6.19 -0.56 -11.53
CA LYS A 24 -6.80 0.33 -10.53
C LYS A 24 -5.67 0.90 -9.66
N ARG A 25 -5.61 2.23 -9.61
CA ARG A 25 -4.63 2.98 -8.82
C ARG A 25 -5.32 3.59 -7.62
N ARG A 26 -4.80 3.39 -6.41
CA ARG A 26 -5.27 4.10 -5.21
C ARG A 26 -4.20 5.03 -4.66
N ILE A 27 -4.64 6.11 -4.04
CA ILE A 27 -3.81 7.11 -3.38
C ILE A 27 -4.19 7.08 -1.90
N LEU A 28 -3.21 6.96 -1.02
CA LEU A 28 -3.43 6.94 0.43
C LEU A 28 -2.57 8.03 1.10
N ILE A 29 -2.76 8.18 2.40
CA ILE A 29 -1.84 8.89 3.30
C ILE A 29 -1.19 7.81 4.16
N ASP A 30 0.13 7.73 4.17
CA ASP A 30 0.87 6.72 4.92
C ASP A 30 1.31 7.27 6.29
N LYS A 31 2.43 8.00 6.33
CA LYS A 31 3.01 8.56 7.54
C LYS A 31 2.93 10.07 7.49
N VAL A 32 2.63 10.67 8.64
CA VAL A 32 2.62 12.12 8.81
C VAL A 32 3.51 12.49 9.99
N PHE A 33 4.36 13.48 9.76
CA PHE A 33 5.16 14.10 10.80
C PHE A 33 4.79 15.56 10.94
N CYS A 34 4.46 15.98 12.16
CA CYS A 34 3.98 17.32 12.49
C CYS A 34 4.89 18.01 13.50
N SER A 35 4.98 19.33 13.40
CA SER A 35 5.43 20.19 14.49
C SER A 35 4.20 20.71 15.22
N VAL A 36 4.22 20.69 16.54
CA VAL A 36 3.12 21.17 17.38
C VAL A 36 3.64 22.28 18.27
N TYR A 37 2.88 23.36 18.37
CA TYR A 37 3.26 24.49 19.22
C TYR A 37 2.06 25.33 19.63
N SER A 38 2.17 25.94 20.80
CA SER A 38 1.23 26.95 21.28
C SER A 38 1.61 28.33 20.76
N LEU A 39 0.68 29.02 20.09
CA LEU A 39 0.89 30.37 19.54
C LEU A 39 1.27 31.39 20.63
N PRO A 40 0.57 31.46 21.80
CA PRO A 40 0.97 32.33 22.91
C PRO A 40 2.38 32.08 23.44
N LEU A 41 2.78 30.81 23.58
CA LEU A 41 4.09 30.48 24.13
C LEU A 41 5.22 30.86 23.18
N ILE A 42 5.03 30.66 21.87
CA ILE A 42 6.01 31.09 20.87
C ILE A 42 6.23 32.61 20.93
N ALA A 43 5.17 33.40 21.16
CA ALA A 43 5.25 34.85 21.19
C ALA A 43 6.15 35.40 22.31
N GLN A 44 6.33 34.66 23.42
CA GLN A 44 7.13 35.08 24.57
C GLN A 44 8.64 35.03 24.33
N LYS A 45 9.11 34.28 23.31
CA LYS A 45 10.54 34.16 22.96
C LYS A 45 11.48 33.71 24.10
N GLU A 46 10.94 33.01 25.09
CA GLU A 46 11.75 32.38 26.14
C GLU A 46 12.34 31.05 25.67
N HIS A 47 13.59 30.76 26.07
CA HIS A 47 14.34 29.60 25.61
C HIS A 47 15.05 28.80 26.71
N ASN A 48 14.55 28.90 27.95
CA ASN A 48 15.13 28.19 29.08
C ASN A 48 14.89 26.68 28.97
N PHE A 49 15.90 25.89 29.34
CA PHE A 49 15.82 24.44 29.41
C PHE A 49 15.34 24.00 30.80
N ARG A 50 14.47 22.98 30.86
CA ARG A 50 13.89 22.45 32.10
C ARG A 50 14.63 21.21 32.59
N ASP A 51 15.79 21.43 33.22
CA ASP A 51 16.60 20.36 33.82
C ASP A 51 15.83 19.58 34.89
N ASP A 52 15.00 20.27 35.67
CA ASP A 52 14.15 19.70 36.71
C ASP A 52 13.18 18.63 36.16
N VAL A 53 12.59 18.90 34.99
CA VAL A 53 11.69 17.97 34.31
C VAL A 53 12.47 16.84 33.64
N ARG A 54 13.62 17.15 33.01
CA ARG A 54 14.50 16.14 32.41
C ARG A 54 14.90 15.07 33.41
N ASP A 55 15.39 15.49 34.56
CA ASP A 55 15.97 14.58 35.55
C ASP A 55 14.88 13.69 36.19
N LYS A 56 13.65 14.21 36.33
CA LYS A 56 12.49 13.46 36.78
C LYS A 56 12.03 12.38 35.78
N TYR A 57 12.10 12.65 34.47
CA TYR A 57 11.60 11.78 33.40
C TYR A 57 12.73 11.23 32.50
N ILE A 58 13.90 10.97 33.09
CA ILE A 58 15.14 10.66 32.35
C ILE A 58 15.02 9.49 31.37
N THR A 59 14.16 8.51 31.66
CA THR A 59 13.92 7.32 30.82
C THR A 59 13.21 7.62 29.51
N PHE A 60 12.55 8.78 29.39
CA PHE A 60 11.81 9.20 28.20
C PHE A 60 12.57 10.23 27.36
N VAL A 61 13.80 10.57 27.75
CA VAL A 61 14.59 11.62 27.10
C VAL A 61 15.12 11.15 25.76
N GLU A 62 14.76 11.86 24.70
CA GLU A 62 15.29 11.67 23.36
C GLU A 62 15.87 12.96 22.77
N LYS A 63 16.77 12.81 21.80
CA LYS A 63 17.29 13.95 21.03
C LYS A 63 16.23 14.40 20.03
N MET A 64 16.07 15.72 19.89
CA MET A 64 15.19 16.30 18.90
C MET A 64 15.76 17.60 18.33
N HIS A 65 15.10 18.14 17.30
CA HIS A 65 15.38 19.45 16.75
C HIS A 65 14.17 20.37 16.96
N ASP A 66 14.39 21.50 17.63
CA ASP A 66 13.37 22.53 17.88
C ASP A 66 13.66 23.81 17.07
N ILE A 67 13.02 24.93 17.41
CA ILE A 67 13.17 26.23 16.73
C ILE A 67 14.61 26.77 16.82
N LYS A 68 15.35 26.43 17.88
CA LYS A 68 16.72 26.91 18.12
C LYS A 68 17.81 25.93 17.67
N GLY A 69 17.42 24.71 17.31
CA GLY A 69 18.35 23.70 16.81
C GLY A 69 18.26 22.39 17.59
N TYR A 70 19.38 21.68 17.70
CA TYR A 70 19.46 20.45 18.46
C TYR A 70 19.17 20.66 19.96
N THR A 71 18.36 19.77 20.52
CA THR A 71 17.94 19.78 21.93
C THR A 71 17.55 18.37 22.38
N GLN A 72 17.02 18.27 23.60
CA GLN A 72 16.36 17.08 24.14
C GLN A 72 14.88 17.35 24.39
N GLY A 73 14.08 16.30 24.26
CA GLY A 73 12.67 16.29 24.59
C GLY A 73 12.27 15.00 25.29
N LEU A 74 11.01 14.92 25.73
CA LEU A 74 10.41 13.72 26.30
C LEU A 74 9.50 13.05 25.26
N LYS A 75 9.79 11.79 24.92
CA LYS A 75 8.99 10.99 23.98
C LYS A 75 7.96 10.15 24.72
N PHE A 76 6.71 10.23 24.28
CA PHE A 76 5.61 9.40 24.78
C PHE A 76 4.90 8.69 23.62
N PRO A 77 4.64 7.37 23.74
CA PRO A 77 3.79 6.67 22.79
C PRO A 77 2.36 7.18 22.93
N LEU A 78 1.71 7.45 21.81
CA LEU A 78 0.29 7.82 21.77
C LEU A 78 -0.59 6.64 21.39
N GLU A 79 -0.09 5.79 20.49
CA GLU A 79 -0.84 4.64 20.01
C GLU A 79 0.07 3.50 19.60
N ILE A 80 -0.34 2.28 19.93
CA ILE A 80 0.38 1.02 19.68
C ILE A 80 -0.55 0.07 18.94
N ASN A 81 -0.03 -0.64 17.94
CA ASN A 81 -0.74 -1.68 17.22
C ASN A 81 0.15 -2.94 17.10
N GLY A 82 -0.21 -3.98 17.85
CA GLY A 82 0.69 -5.12 18.12
C GLY A 82 1.88 -4.65 18.95
N ASP A 83 3.09 -4.99 18.52
CA ASP A 83 4.34 -4.56 19.18
C ASP A 83 4.92 -3.25 18.61
N ASN A 84 4.23 -2.62 17.65
CA ASN A 84 4.74 -1.43 16.95
C ASN A 84 4.05 -0.16 17.43
N GLU A 85 4.87 0.84 17.77
CA GLU A 85 4.42 2.22 17.99
C GLU A 85 3.95 2.84 16.66
N ILE A 86 2.67 3.20 16.58
CA ILE A 86 2.06 3.75 15.36
C ILE A 86 1.74 5.24 15.47
N ALA A 87 1.83 5.80 16.67
CA ALA A 87 1.84 7.25 16.90
C ALA A 87 2.63 7.59 18.16
N TRP A 88 3.33 8.73 18.15
CA TRP A 88 4.07 9.25 19.31
C TRP A 88 4.17 10.78 19.29
N ILE A 89 4.42 11.36 20.46
CA ILE A 89 4.73 12.77 20.66
C ILE A 89 6.07 12.93 21.37
N LEU A 90 6.87 13.89 20.93
CA LEU A 90 8.18 14.24 21.49
C LEU A 90 8.22 15.73 21.80
N ILE A 91 8.15 16.08 23.09
CA ILE A 91 7.97 17.47 23.55
C ILE A 91 9.31 18.05 24.01
N SER A 92 9.69 19.21 23.48
CA SER A 92 10.95 19.86 23.84
C SER A 92 10.99 20.26 25.31
N LEU A 93 12.08 19.93 25.99
CA LEU A 93 12.37 20.40 27.35
C LEU A 93 12.79 21.87 27.38
N ARG A 94 13.03 22.47 26.20
CA ARG A 94 13.35 23.89 26.04
C ARG A 94 12.08 24.69 25.77
N LYS A 95 11.89 25.81 26.47
CA LYS A 95 10.83 26.78 26.14
C LYS A 95 10.96 27.24 24.67
N PRO A 96 9.85 27.40 23.94
CA PRO A 96 8.45 27.37 24.38
C PRO A 96 7.79 25.97 24.39
N HIS A 97 8.58 24.90 24.51
CA HIS A 97 8.11 23.51 24.60
C HIS A 97 7.39 23.01 23.35
N THR A 98 7.91 23.35 22.15
CA THR A 98 7.41 22.79 20.89
C THR A 98 7.54 21.28 20.86
N ALA A 99 6.60 20.58 20.23
CA ALA A 99 6.66 19.14 20.05
C ALA A 99 6.84 18.71 18.59
N LYS A 100 7.35 17.50 18.43
CA LYS A 100 7.31 16.74 17.18
C LYS A 100 6.35 15.59 17.37
N VAL A 101 5.51 15.34 16.39
CA VAL A 101 4.53 14.25 16.41
C VAL A 101 4.69 13.43 15.16
N TYR A 102 4.51 12.13 15.31
CA TYR A 102 4.41 11.17 14.22
C TYR A 102 3.14 10.36 14.41
N PHE A 103 2.47 10.06 13.30
CA PHE A 103 1.45 9.03 13.26
C PHE A 103 1.36 8.37 11.89
N ASN A 104 1.02 7.08 11.92
CA ASN A 104 0.82 6.25 10.75
C ASN A 104 -0.68 6.12 10.46
N VAL A 105 -1.14 6.79 9.42
CA VAL A 105 -2.56 6.88 9.06
C VAL A 105 -3.08 5.54 8.56
N ILE A 106 -2.30 4.76 7.80
CA ILE A 106 -2.71 3.41 7.38
C ILE A 106 -2.97 2.52 8.59
N ARG A 107 -2.07 2.52 9.58
CA ARG A 107 -2.21 1.71 10.79
C ARG A 107 -3.36 2.16 11.68
N LEU A 108 -3.55 3.46 11.84
CA LEU A 108 -4.68 4.02 12.58
C LEU A 108 -6.00 3.62 11.90
N TYR A 109 -6.06 3.70 10.58
CA TYR A 109 -7.24 3.29 9.80
C TYR A 109 -7.52 1.80 9.95
N GLN A 110 -6.48 0.95 9.87
CA GLN A 110 -6.62 -0.49 10.11
C GLN A 110 -7.19 -0.77 11.50
N LYS A 111 -6.69 -0.09 12.53
CA LYS A 111 -7.17 -0.24 13.91
C LYS A 111 -8.63 0.19 14.05
N GLU A 112 -9.00 1.37 13.56
CA GLU A 112 -10.38 1.91 13.65
C GLU A 112 -11.39 1.01 12.93
N LYS A 113 -11.01 0.43 11.79
CA LYS A 113 -11.87 -0.41 10.99
C LYS A 113 -11.77 -1.90 11.32
N ASN A 114 -10.99 -2.28 12.33
CA ASN A 114 -10.70 -3.68 12.68
C ASN A 114 -10.19 -4.51 11.49
N ILE A 115 -9.37 -3.90 10.63
CA ILE A 115 -8.76 -4.57 9.48
C ILE A 115 -7.50 -5.30 9.98
N PRO A 116 -7.39 -6.63 9.79
CA PRO A 116 -6.20 -7.36 10.18
C PRO A 116 -4.94 -6.83 9.49
N ILE A 117 -3.83 -6.79 10.23
CA ILE A 117 -2.52 -6.46 9.66
C ILE A 117 -2.17 -7.50 8.59
N PRO A 118 -1.88 -7.10 7.34
CA PRO A 118 -1.45 -8.02 6.31
C PRO A 118 -0.21 -8.82 6.73
N THR A 119 -0.16 -10.10 6.40
CA THR A 119 0.98 -10.99 6.73
C THR A 119 1.90 -11.27 5.54
N TYR A 120 1.61 -10.67 4.37
CA TYR A 120 2.22 -11.00 3.08
C TYR A 120 3.04 -9.86 2.47
N GLY A 121 3.42 -8.85 3.26
CA GLY A 121 4.32 -7.78 2.81
C GLY A 121 5.76 -8.26 2.62
N TYR A 122 6.49 -7.66 1.68
CA TYR A 122 7.89 -8.02 1.44
C TYR A 122 8.84 -7.47 2.51
N ASN A 123 8.73 -6.18 2.83
CA ASN A 123 9.61 -5.50 3.80
C ASN A 123 8.86 -4.88 4.99
N ASP A 124 7.62 -4.44 4.79
CA ASP A 124 6.74 -4.02 5.89
C ASP A 124 5.29 -4.43 5.57
N THR A 125 4.43 -4.39 6.60
CA THR A 125 3.01 -4.73 6.51
C THR A 125 2.06 -3.52 6.58
N ASN A 126 2.59 -2.34 6.35
CA ASN A 126 1.96 -1.03 6.39
C ASN A 126 1.34 -0.65 5.03
N PHE A 127 0.31 -1.40 4.68
CA PHE A 127 -0.52 -1.21 3.50
C PHE A 127 -1.91 -1.81 3.74
N LEU A 128 -2.89 -1.43 2.92
CA LEU A 128 -4.22 -2.04 2.99
C LEU A 128 -4.33 -3.25 2.05
N PRO A 129 -5.18 -4.24 2.36
CA PRO A 129 -5.47 -5.33 1.43
C PRO A 129 -5.95 -4.86 0.05
N LEU A 130 -5.76 -5.69 -0.98
CA LEU A 130 -6.07 -5.38 -2.39
C LEU A 130 -7.55 -5.03 -2.65
N GLU A 131 -8.45 -5.57 -1.82
CA GLU A 131 -9.88 -5.33 -1.90
C GLU A 131 -10.29 -3.87 -1.60
N TYR A 132 -9.45 -3.10 -0.90
CA TYR A 132 -9.65 -1.68 -0.63
C TYR A 132 -9.20 -0.82 -1.82
N ASN A 133 -9.96 -0.83 -2.91
CA ASN A 133 -9.54 -0.28 -4.20
C ASN A 133 -10.31 0.97 -4.69
N ASP A 134 -11.23 1.51 -3.88
CA ASP A 134 -11.91 2.78 -4.20
C ASP A 134 -11.04 3.96 -3.79
N THR A 135 -10.37 4.56 -4.77
CA THR A 135 -9.41 5.64 -4.55
C THR A 135 -10.01 6.87 -3.90
N LYS A 136 -11.18 7.32 -4.37
CA LYS A 136 -11.76 8.58 -3.89
C LYS A 136 -12.36 8.40 -2.50
N SER A 137 -13.18 7.36 -2.31
CA SER A 137 -13.81 7.11 -1.02
C SER A 137 -12.76 6.86 0.07
N LEU A 138 -11.76 6.03 -0.24
CA LEU A 138 -10.72 5.68 0.71
C LEU A 138 -9.84 6.88 1.08
N LEU A 139 -9.41 7.68 0.10
CA LEU A 139 -8.63 8.89 0.37
C LEU A 139 -9.41 9.88 1.24
N MET A 140 -10.72 10.06 0.99
CA MET A 140 -11.56 10.92 1.83
C MET A 140 -11.70 10.40 3.26
N GLU A 141 -11.79 9.08 3.46
CA GLU A 141 -11.78 8.50 4.81
C GLU A 141 -10.44 8.74 5.53
N PHE A 142 -9.32 8.60 4.82
CA PHE A 142 -7.99 8.89 5.36
C PHE A 142 -7.83 10.36 5.75
N ILE A 143 -8.36 11.29 4.95
CA ILE A 143 -8.34 12.72 5.24
C ILE A 143 -9.16 13.03 6.49
N LYS A 144 -10.34 12.43 6.64
CA LYS A 144 -11.17 12.60 7.85
C LYS A 144 -10.46 12.07 9.10
N LEU A 145 -9.82 10.90 8.99
CA LEU A 145 -9.00 10.33 10.06
C LEU A 145 -7.85 11.29 10.43
N TYR A 146 -7.10 11.78 9.44
CA TYR A 146 -6.04 12.76 9.65
C TYR A 146 -6.53 14.00 10.39
N LEU A 147 -7.63 14.62 9.95
CA LEU A 147 -8.18 15.82 10.58
C LEU A 147 -8.61 15.57 12.03
N ARG A 148 -9.23 14.42 12.31
CA ARG A 148 -9.61 14.04 13.68
C ARG A 148 -8.37 13.83 14.55
N THR A 149 -7.38 13.09 14.06
CA THR A 149 -6.12 12.85 14.79
C THR A 149 -5.37 14.15 15.06
N VAL A 150 -5.39 15.12 14.14
CA VAL A 150 -4.80 16.45 14.36
C VAL A 150 -5.46 17.16 15.54
N LEU A 151 -6.78 17.09 15.68
CA LEU A 151 -7.49 17.69 16.82
C LEU A 151 -7.11 16.99 18.13
N GLU A 152 -7.11 15.66 18.16
CA GLU A 152 -6.71 14.87 19.32
C GLU A 152 -5.27 15.21 19.77
N ILE A 153 -4.35 15.42 18.82
CA ILE A 153 -2.97 15.83 19.11
C ILE A 153 -2.91 17.20 19.80
N LYS A 154 -3.80 18.15 19.45
CA LYS A 154 -3.85 19.47 20.10
C LYS A 154 -4.20 19.32 21.59
N ASP A 155 -5.19 18.48 21.89
CA ASP A 155 -5.64 18.21 23.26
C ASP A 155 -4.57 17.47 24.07
N ILE A 156 -3.93 16.47 23.48
CA ILE A 156 -2.84 15.71 24.11
C ILE A 156 -1.65 16.61 24.41
N TYR A 157 -1.29 17.51 23.50
CA TYR A 157 -0.21 18.45 23.70
C TYR A 157 -0.51 19.43 24.85
N GLU A 158 -1.74 19.96 24.93
CA GLU A 158 -2.19 20.78 26.05
C GLU A 158 -2.03 20.04 27.39
N TYR A 159 -2.52 18.80 27.45
CA TYR A 159 -2.41 17.96 28.63
C TYR A 159 -0.96 17.81 29.10
N TYR A 160 -0.04 17.49 28.20
CA TYR A 160 1.37 17.35 28.58
C TYR A 160 2.02 18.67 28.98
N LEU A 161 1.64 19.81 28.38
CA LEU A 161 2.14 21.12 28.83
C LEU A 161 1.76 21.39 30.29
N LYS A 162 0.53 21.04 30.67
CA LYS A 162 0.04 21.19 32.04
C LYS A 162 0.75 20.23 32.99
N GLU A 163 0.81 18.94 32.67
CA GLU A 163 1.35 17.93 33.58
C GLU A 163 2.88 18.03 33.76
N LEU A 164 3.62 18.31 32.68
CA LEU A 164 5.08 18.29 32.72
C LEU A 164 5.66 19.64 33.14
N PHE A 165 5.04 20.74 32.72
CA PHE A 165 5.61 22.08 32.87
C PHE A 165 4.77 23.02 33.74
N ASN A 166 3.58 22.58 34.18
CA ASN A 166 2.59 23.39 34.89
C ASN A 166 2.14 24.62 34.08
N ILE A 167 1.98 24.44 32.76
CA ILE A 167 1.58 25.49 31.84
C ILE A 167 0.14 25.23 31.39
N ASP A 168 -0.76 26.15 31.73
CA ASP A 168 -2.13 26.16 31.21
C ASP A 168 -2.24 27.19 30.09
N VAL A 169 -2.30 26.72 28.84
CA VAL A 169 -2.28 27.60 27.66
C VAL A 169 -3.56 28.42 27.50
N LYS A 170 -4.69 27.98 28.09
CA LYS A 170 -5.96 28.71 28.04
C LYS A 170 -5.92 29.99 28.87
N ASN A 171 -5.11 30.01 29.94
CA ASN A 171 -4.97 31.17 30.82
C ASN A 171 -4.20 32.35 30.18
N PHE A 172 -3.63 32.20 28.98
CA PHE A 172 -2.87 33.27 28.32
C PHE A 172 -3.74 34.34 27.63
N TYR A 173 -5.06 34.13 27.55
CA TYR A 173 -5.99 35.14 27.02
C TYR A 173 -7.02 35.52 28.10
N GLU A 174 -6.73 36.60 28.84
CA GLU A 174 -7.68 37.18 29.77
C GLU A 174 -8.88 37.76 29.00
N GLY A 175 -10.07 37.16 29.16
CA GLY A 175 -11.33 37.72 28.65
C GLY A 175 -11.81 37.24 27.28
N GLU A 176 -11.06 36.37 26.58
CA GLU A 176 -11.52 35.72 25.34
C GLU A 176 -11.57 34.20 25.53
N GLU A 177 -12.77 33.60 25.43
CA GLU A 177 -12.92 32.14 25.34
C GLU A 177 -12.40 31.67 23.98
N LYS A 178 -11.12 31.30 23.92
CA LYS A 178 -10.55 30.60 22.75
C LYS A 178 -10.53 29.11 22.98
N GLU A 179 -10.96 28.36 21.97
CA GLU A 179 -10.85 26.91 21.97
C GLU A 179 -9.39 26.49 21.70
N ILE A 180 -9.01 25.32 22.19
CA ILE A 180 -7.64 24.79 22.04
C ILE A 180 -7.23 24.65 20.56
N LYS A 181 -8.22 24.38 19.68
CA LYS A 181 -8.03 24.31 18.24
C LYS A 181 -7.48 25.61 17.62
N ASP A 182 -7.71 26.74 18.27
CA ASP A 182 -7.30 28.08 17.81
C ASP A 182 -5.99 28.55 18.49
N ILE A 183 -5.55 27.86 19.55
CA ILE A 183 -4.37 28.23 20.36
C ILE A 183 -3.16 27.36 20.00
N VAL A 184 -3.40 26.08 19.77
CA VAL A 184 -2.36 25.10 19.41
C VAL A 184 -2.39 24.87 17.92
N GLU A 185 -1.23 25.03 17.29
CA GLU A 185 -1.03 24.76 15.88
C GLU A 185 -0.34 23.41 15.68
N VAL A 186 -0.84 22.63 14.72
CA VAL A 186 -0.26 21.35 14.30
C VAL A 186 0.08 21.48 12.82
N SER A 187 1.36 21.59 12.52
CA SER A 187 1.85 21.87 11.18
C SER A 187 2.64 20.68 10.61
N PRO A 188 2.11 19.98 9.59
CA PRO A 188 2.85 18.91 8.91
C PRO A 188 4.14 19.45 8.29
N TYR A 189 5.25 18.74 8.51
CA TYR A 189 6.52 19.02 7.86
C TYR A 189 7.03 17.85 7.01
N GLN A 190 6.41 16.68 7.12
CA GLN A 190 6.65 15.57 6.22
C GLN A 190 5.39 14.71 6.09
N VAL A 191 5.04 14.32 4.87
CA VAL A 191 3.88 13.47 4.57
C VAL A 191 4.28 12.44 3.51
N GLU A 192 4.05 11.16 3.78
CA GLU A 192 4.19 10.08 2.80
C GLU A 192 2.84 9.82 2.13
N ILE A 193 2.80 9.92 0.80
CA ILE A 193 1.62 9.73 -0.05
C ILE A 193 1.91 8.58 -1.02
N PRO A 194 1.53 7.34 -0.69
CA PRO A 194 1.68 6.22 -1.61
C PRO A 194 0.60 6.28 -2.71
N CYS A 195 1.06 6.16 -3.95
CA CYS A 195 0.22 5.87 -5.11
C CYS A 195 0.45 4.39 -5.47
N GLU A 196 -0.54 3.55 -5.16
CA GLU A 196 -0.44 2.09 -5.31
C GLU A 196 -1.18 1.62 -6.57
N TYR A 197 -0.45 0.92 -7.43
CA TYR A 197 -0.95 0.25 -8.61
C TYR A 197 -1.32 -1.18 -8.22
N LEU A 198 -2.62 -1.43 -8.16
CA LEU A 198 -3.18 -2.69 -7.68
C LEU A 198 -3.20 -3.73 -8.80
N GLY A 199 -2.97 -4.99 -8.43
CA GLY A 199 -2.80 -6.11 -9.36
C GLY A 199 -1.55 -5.98 -10.23
N CYS A 200 -0.55 -5.23 -9.78
CA CYS A 200 0.65 -4.95 -10.57
C CYS A 200 1.93 -5.43 -9.88
N GLU A 201 2.87 -5.88 -10.69
CA GLU A 201 4.23 -6.24 -10.29
C GLU A 201 5.23 -5.20 -10.80
N ASP A 202 6.39 -5.10 -10.14
CA ASP A 202 7.42 -4.11 -10.42
C ASP A 202 7.95 -4.16 -11.86
N ASP A 203 8.08 -5.35 -12.43
CA ASP A 203 8.57 -5.56 -13.80
C ASP A 203 7.67 -4.88 -14.86
N GLN A 204 6.41 -4.59 -14.52
CA GLN A 204 5.50 -3.87 -15.42
C GLN A 204 5.85 -2.39 -15.56
N PHE A 205 6.68 -1.86 -14.67
CA PHE A 205 7.07 -0.46 -14.59
C PHE A 205 8.56 -0.24 -14.89
N ASP A 206 9.30 -1.27 -15.32
CA ASP A 206 10.74 -1.15 -15.66
C ASP A 206 11.04 -0.06 -16.69
N TRP A 207 10.07 0.24 -17.56
CA TRP A 207 10.16 1.33 -18.54
C TRP A 207 10.34 2.71 -17.90
N MET A 208 9.86 2.89 -16.67
CA MET A 208 9.98 4.16 -15.96
C MET A 208 11.43 4.51 -15.67
N ASP A 209 12.32 3.52 -15.55
CA ASP A 209 13.74 3.76 -15.30
C ASP A 209 14.42 4.45 -16.50
N GLU A 210 13.88 4.29 -17.71
CA GLU A 210 14.36 4.93 -18.93
C GLU A 210 13.74 6.33 -19.13
N GLU A 211 12.53 6.58 -18.63
CA GLU A 211 11.80 7.84 -18.82
C GLU A 211 12.00 8.86 -17.68
N ILE A 212 12.31 8.39 -16.47
CA ILE A 212 12.46 9.27 -15.31
C ILE A 212 13.65 10.21 -15.48
N LYS A 213 13.37 11.50 -15.29
CA LYS A 213 14.39 12.55 -15.27
C LYS A 213 14.97 12.68 -13.86
N CYS A 214 16.05 11.96 -13.56
CA CYS A 214 16.77 12.05 -12.30
C CYS A 214 18.29 12.05 -12.52
N ASP A 215 19.07 12.39 -11.48
CA ASP A 215 20.53 12.43 -11.56
C ASP A 215 21.12 11.04 -11.31
N THR A 216 20.51 10.26 -10.41
CA THR A 216 20.94 8.89 -10.11
C THR A 216 19.74 7.99 -9.82
N VAL A 217 19.79 6.75 -10.31
CA VAL A 217 18.88 5.66 -9.94
C VAL A 217 19.64 4.68 -9.05
N GLN A 218 19.18 4.49 -7.82
CA GLN A 218 19.73 3.47 -6.91
C GLN A 218 18.72 2.35 -6.75
N LYS A 219 19.08 1.14 -7.23
CA LYS A 219 18.25 -0.07 -7.13
C LYS A 219 18.77 -0.99 -6.04
N TYR A 220 17.87 -1.49 -5.22
CA TYR A 220 18.14 -2.51 -4.21
C TYR A 220 17.57 -3.84 -4.68
N GLY A 221 18.42 -4.85 -4.81
CA GLY A 221 18.03 -6.20 -5.25
C GLY A 221 17.37 -7.06 -4.17
N ASP A 222 16.66 -6.45 -3.23
CA ASP A 222 15.88 -7.16 -2.22
C ASP A 222 14.54 -7.66 -2.80
N LEU A 223 13.74 -8.38 -2.01
CA LEU A 223 12.43 -8.87 -2.45
C LEU A 223 11.47 -7.73 -2.87
N SER A 224 11.70 -6.51 -2.39
CA SER A 224 10.90 -5.32 -2.73
C SER A 224 11.33 -4.64 -4.03
N ARG A 225 12.53 -4.95 -4.56
CA ARG A 225 13.11 -4.31 -5.75
C ARG A 225 13.09 -2.78 -5.70
N THR A 226 13.37 -2.20 -4.53
CA THR A 226 13.21 -0.75 -4.34
C THR A 226 14.14 0.05 -5.24
N SER A 227 13.56 0.97 -6.00
CA SER A 227 14.24 1.94 -6.87
C SER A 227 14.07 3.36 -6.33
N TYR A 228 15.18 4.00 -5.96
CA TYR A 228 15.23 5.40 -5.55
C TYR A 228 15.67 6.27 -6.73
N TYR A 229 14.91 7.33 -7.01
CA TYR A 229 15.20 8.26 -8.08
C TYR A 229 15.60 9.62 -7.49
N THR A 230 16.91 9.87 -7.42
CA THR A 230 17.45 11.02 -6.70
C THR A 230 17.74 12.18 -7.64
N LYS A 231 17.40 13.40 -7.20
CA LYS A 231 17.84 14.66 -7.79
C LYS A 231 18.75 15.40 -6.82
N ASN A 232 19.91 15.85 -7.28
CA ASN A 232 20.91 16.58 -6.52
C ASN A 232 20.54 18.07 -6.43
N ARG A 233 19.43 18.36 -5.74
CA ARG A 233 18.93 19.71 -5.51
C ARG A 233 18.68 19.95 -4.02
N LYS A 234 19.32 20.98 -3.47
CA LYS A 234 19.22 21.34 -2.04
C LYS A 234 17.83 21.84 -1.64
N ASP A 235 17.07 22.35 -2.60
CA ASP A 235 15.72 22.91 -2.44
C ASP A 235 14.61 21.90 -2.75
N LEU A 236 14.95 20.63 -2.97
CA LEU A 236 13.97 19.60 -3.31
C LEU A 236 13.01 19.37 -2.13
N LYS A 237 11.72 19.69 -2.32
CA LYS A 237 10.66 19.53 -1.30
C LYS A 237 9.85 18.25 -1.45
N ALA A 238 10.34 17.31 -2.26
CA ALA A 238 9.73 16.01 -2.44
C ALA A 238 10.78 14.93 -2.69
N THR A 239 10.46 13.68 -2.37
CA THR A 239 11.21 12.51 -2.84
C THR A 239 10.27 11.53 -3.51
N PHE A 240 10.81 10.72 -4.43
CA PHE A 240 10.07 9.72 -5.18
C PHE A 240 10.84 8.41 -5.20
N LYS A 241 10.17 7.30 -4.84
CA LYS A 241 10.70 5.94 -4.98
C LYS A 241 9.60 4.99 -5.46
N ARG A 242 10.01 3.95 -6.18
CA ARG A 242 9.14 2.87 -6.67
C ARG A 242 9.58 1.56 -6.05
N TYR A 243 8.65 0.72 -5.63
CA TYR A 243 8.97 -0.61 -5.11
C TYR A 243 7.75 -1.53 -5.08
N GLN A 244 8.01 -2.83 -5.04
CA GLN A 244 7.00 -3.84 -4.75
C GLN A 244 6.72 -3.89 -3.25
N LYS A 245 5.53 -3.45 -2.82
CA LYS A 245 5.15 -3.44 -1.41
C LYS A 245 4.78 -4.84 -0.91
N ALA A 246 3.98 -5.53 -1.73
CA ALA A 246 3.46 -6.87 -1.52
C ALA A 246 3.10 -7.45 -2.89
N PRO A 247 2.90 -8.77 -3.05
CA PRO A 247 2.37 -9.34 -4.29
C PRO A 247 1.15 -8.57 -4.82
N GLY A 248 1.19 -8.15 -6.08
CA GLY A 248 0.13 -7.35 -6.71
C GLY A 248 -0.02 -5.90 -6.22
N ILE A 249 0.89 -5.37 -5.39
CA ILE A 249 0.91 -3.95 -4.98
C ILE A 249 2.26 -3.34 -5.34
N ASN A 250 2.33 -2.71 -6.50
CA ASN A 250 3.44 -1.82 -6.83
C ASN A 250 3.16 -0.42 -6.28
N ARG A 251 4.10 0.15 -5.53
CA ARG A 251 3.92 1.43 -4.85
C ARG A 251 4.89 2.46 -5.40
N HIS A 252 4.32 3.57 -5.84
CA HIS A 252 5.03 4.83 -6.07
C HIS A 252 4.88 5.67 -4.80
N GLU A 253 5.92 5.73 -3.99
CA GLU A 253 5.89 6.47 -2.73
C GLU A 253 6.45 7.88 -2.93
N ILE A 254 5.57 8.85 -2.70
CA ILE A 254 5.89 10.27 -2.68
C ILE A 254 6.09 10.67 -1.22
N THR A 255 7.17 11.38 -0.92
CA THR A 255 7.31 12.05 0.38
C THR A 255 7.37 13.54 0.13
N LEU A 256 6.41 14.29 0.65
CA LEU A 256 6.42 15.75 0.65
C LEU A 256 7.15 16.24 1.91
N GLN A 257 7.90 17.34 1.80
CA GLN A 257 8.67 17.91 2.89
C GLN A 257 8.38 19.41 3.08
N GLU A 258 8.56 19.87 4.32
CA GLU A 258 8.43 21.26 4.75
C GLU A 258 7.12 21.92 4.30
N ASN A 259 7.20 23.03 3.55
CA ASN A 259 6.05 23.78 3.08
C ASN A 259 5.17 22.99 2.13
N TRP A 260 5.72 22.08 1.32
CA TRP A 260 4.89 21.23 0.45
C TRP A 260 4.02 20.27 1.27
N ALA A 261 4.56 19.71 2.36
CA ALA A 261 3.79 18.87 3.27
C ALA A 261 2.68 19.68 3.96
N ARG A 262 3.01 20.90 4.42
CA ARG A 262 2.06 21.82 5.05
C ARG A 262 0.92 22.21 4.11
N ASP A 263 1.26 22.75 2.95
CA ASP A 263 0.29 23.27 1.98
C ASP A 263 -0.59 22.13 1.42
N CYS A 264 -0.08 20.90 1.37
CA CYS A 264 -0.85 19.73 0.96
C CYS A 264 -1.96 19.35 1.97
N MET A 265 -1.73 19.59 3.26
CA MET A 265 -2.51 19.01 4.35
C MET A 265 -3.26 20.03 5.23
N ILE A 266 -3.12 21.33 4.94
CA ILE A 266 -3.88 22.40 5.60
C ILE A 266 -5.10 22.75 4.76
N SER A 267 -6.30 22.53 5.31
CA SER A 267 -7.61 23.11 4.96
C SER A 267 -8.73 22.15 5.41
N ASP A 268 -9.94 22.29 4.88
CA ASP A 268 -11.01 21.31 5.01
C ASP A 268 -10.75 20.04 4.19
N SER A 269 -11.61 19.03 4.38
CA SER A 269 -11.41 17.71 3.78
C SER A 269 -11.41 17.70 2.25
N GLU A 270 -12.24 18.54 1.60
CA GLU A 270 -12.32 18.55 0.14
C GLU A 270 -11.09 19.25 -0.45
N MET A 271 -10.66 20.35 0.17
CA MET A 271 -9.47 21.05 -0.26
C MET A 271 -8.21 20.21 -0.06
N ILE A 272 -8.08 19.48 1.06
CA ILE A 272 -6.96 18.53 1.25
C ILE A 272 -6.98 17.45 0.16
N TYR A 273 -8.14 16.93 -0.22
CA TYR A 273 -8.24 15.97 -1.32
C TYR A 273 -7.69 16.55 -2.63
N GLN A 274 -8.16 17.75 -3.03
CA GLN A 274 -7.69 18.41 -4.25
C GLN A 274 -6.19 18.73 -4.19
N ASN A 275 -5.68 19.13 -3.03
CA ASN A 275 -4.27 19.39 -2.79
C ASN A 275 -3.44 18.12 -2.95
N ILE A 276 -3.84 17.00 -2.35
CA ILE A 276 -3.14 15.71 -2.49
C ILE A 276 -3.05 15.32 -3.97
N ILE A 277 -4.15 15.37 -4.72
CA ILE A 277 -4.13 15.09 -6.16
C ILE A 277 -3.16 16.04 -6.87
N THR A 278 -3.27 17.35 -6.64
CA THR A 278 -2.39 18.35 -7.26
C THR A 278 -0.91 18.07 -6.98
N TYR A 279 -0.55 17.75 -5.73
CA TYR A 279 0.82 17.44 -5.35
C TYR A 279 1.31 16.12 -5.94
N VAL A 280 0.46 15.09 -6.06
CA VAL A 280 0.79 13.84 -6.76
C VAL A 280 1.18 14.13 -8.21
N HIS A 281 0.38 14.91 -8.96
CA HIS A 281 0.73 15.28 -10.34
C HIS A 281 1.96 16.18 -10.40
N LYS A 282 2.13 17.11 -9.45
CA LYS A 282 3.28 18.01 -9.39
C LYS A 282 4.59 17.25 -9.16
N VAL A 283 4.57 16.28 -8.26
CA VAL A 283 5.71 15.41 -7.96
C VAL A 283 6.02 14.54 -9.18
N HIS A 284 5.06 13.81 -9.76
CA HIS A 284 5.36 13.01 -10.97
C HIS A 284 5.99 13.85 -12.10
N ARG A 285 5.46 15.06 -12.35
CA ARG A 285 6.04 16.01 -13.32
C ARG A 285 7.46 16.46 -12.96
N LEU A 286 7.78 16.59 -11.67
CA LEU A 286 9.13 16.93 -11.22
C LEU A 286 10.15 15.85 -11.67
N TRP A 287 9.76 14.58 -11.71
CA TRP A 287 10.55 13.47 -12.26
C TRP A 287 10.31 13.23 -13.77
N GLY A 288 9.64 14.14 -14.47
CA GLY A 288 9.44 14.06 -15.92
C GLY A 288 8.33 13.13 -16.36
N LEU A 289 7.51 12.64 -15.43
CA LEU A 289 6.41 11.71 -15.69
C LEU A 289 5.08 12.46 -15.78
N ASP A 290 4.15 11.95 -16.59
CA ASP A 290 2.74 12.29 -16.50
C ASP A 290 2.02 11.24 -15.66
N PHE A 291 1.45 11.65 -14.53
CA PHE A 291 0.78 10.72 -13.62
C PHE A 291 -0.34 9.95 -14.32
N GLU A 292 -1.13 10.58 -15.20
CA GLU A 292 -2.20 9.88 -15.93
C GLU A 292 -1.68 8.97 -17.03
N GLY A 293 -0.51 9.29 -17.58
CA GLY A 293 0.16 8.48 -18.60
C GLY A 293 0.84 7.22 -18.08
N ILE A 294 1.05 7.09 -16.77
CA ILE A 294 1.69 5.90 -16.18
C ILE A 294 0.73 4.72 -16.30
N LYS A 295 1.09 3.80 -17.19
CA LYS A 295 0.40 2.52 -17.38
C LYS A 295 1.38 1.36 -17.19
N PRO A 296 1.03 0.32 -16.43
CA PRO A 296 1.82 -0.90 -16.37
C PRO A 296 1.89 -1.56 -17.76
N ARG A 297 3.06 -2.08 -18.13
CA ARG A 297 3.19 -2.93 -19.31
C ARG A 297 2.38 -4.22 -19.10
N PRO A 298 1.66 -4.71 -20.13
CA PRO A 298 0.95 -5.98 -20.02
C PRO A 298 1.96 -7.11 -19.83
N ILE A 299 1.77 -7.93 -18.80
CA ILE A 299 2.53 -9.19 -18.68
C ILE A 299 1.88 -10.19 -19.63
N ASN A 300 2.69 -10.76 -20.52
CA ASN A 300 2.21 -11.77 -21.46
C ASN A 300 1.91 -13.08 -20.69
N GLY A 301 0.62 -13.39 -20.52
CA GLY A 301 0.16 -14.60 -19.83
C GLY A 301 0.77 -15.88 -20.40
N ASN A 302 1.07 -15.94 -21.71
CA ASN A 302 1.73 -17.12 -22.30
C ASN A 302 3.18 -17.27 -21.85
N VAL A 303 3.90 -16.18 -21.63
CA VAL A 303 5.27 -16.21 -21.08
C VAL A 303 5.22 -16.75 -19.65
N LEU A 304 4.27 -16.29 -18.84
CA LEU A 304 4.12 -16.72 -17.46
C LEU A 304 3.69 -18.20 -17.34
N ILE A 305 2.73 -18.65 -18.17
CA ILE A 305 2.35 -20.07 -18.28
C ILE A 305 3.56 -20.91 -18.73
N SER A 306 4.37 -20.41 -19.67
CA SER A 306 5.57 -21.12 -20.12
C SER A 306 6.62 -21.24 -19.01
N GLN A 307 6.77 -20.21 -18.17
CA GLN A 307 7.67 -20.23 -17.02
C GLN A 307 7.20 -21.20 -15.94
N PHE A 308 5.90 -21.27 -15.65
CA PHE A 308 5.36 -22.30 -14.75
C PHE A 308 5.49 -23.71 -15.33
N SER A 309 5.24 -23.87 -16.62
CA SER A 309 5.45 -25.12 -17.37
C SER A 309 6.89 -25.62 -17.18
N MET A 310 7.88 -24.75 -17.41
CA MET A 310 9.29 -25.04 -17.17
C MET A 310 9.61 -25.33 -15.70
N GLY A 311 9.16 -24.47 -14.77
CA GLY A 311 9.48 -24.58 -13.34
C GLY A 311 8.91 -25.85 -12.69
N PHE A 312 7.72 -26.27 -13.09
CA PHE A 312 7.09 -27.48 -12.55
C PHE A 312 7.40 -28.74 -13.37
N GLY A 313 8.00 -28.63 -14.56
CA GLY A 313 8.19 -29.75 -15.48
C GLY A 313 6.86 -30.34 -15.94
N LEU A 314 5.86 -29.47 -16.12
CA LEU A 314 4.55 -29.77 -16.65
C LEU A 314 4.45 -29.16 -18.05
N SER A 315 3.61 -29.71 -18.92
CA SER A 315 3.30 -29.08 -20.20
C SER A 315 2.47 -27.83 -19.98
N THR A 316 2.52 -26.92 -20.96
CA THR A 316 1.68 -25.73 -21.00
C THR A 316 0.20 -26.10 -20.85
N ASP A 317 -0.28 -27.16 -21.51
CA ASP A 317 -1.68 -27.59 -21.43
C ASP A 317 -2.07 -28.18 -20.07
N GLU A 318 -1.15 -28.88 -19.39
CA GLU A 318 -1.36 -29.33 -18.01
C GLU A 318 -1.49 -28.13 -17.06
N ILE A 319 -0.60 -27.13 -17.19
CA ILE A 319 -0.65 -25.89 -16.40
C ILE A 319 -1.93 -25.11 -16.71
N LYS A 320 -2.30 -24.98 -17.98
CA LYS A 320 -3.55 -24.36 -18.41
C LYS A 320 -4.75 -25.09 -17.82
N THR A 321 -4.78 -26.43 -17.86
CA THR A 321 -5.88 -27.23 -17.28
C THR A 321 -5.96 -27.06 -15.76
N MET A 322 -4.81 -26.98 -15.08
CA MET A 322 -4.76 -26.73 -13.64
C MET A 322 -5.26 -25.33 -13.27
N ILE A 323 -4.94 -24.32 -14.07
CA ILE A 323 -5.33 -22.94 -13.81
C ILE A 323 -6.79 -22.69 -14.23
N TYR A 324 -7.15 -23.10 -15.45
CA TYR A 324 -8.40 -22.79 -16.14
C TYR A 324 -9.44 -23.91 -16.08
N GLY A 325 -9.17 -25.07 -15.47
CA GLY A 325 -10.13 -26.17 -15.38
C GLY A 325 -11.04 -26.07 -14.15
N ASN A 326 -12.36 -26.17 -14.34
CA ASN A 326 -13.39 -26.22 -13.27
C ASN A 326 -13.63 -27.64 -12.76
N VAL A 327 -12.59 -28.46 -12.74
CA VAL A 327 -12.67 -29.81 -12.20
C VAL A 327 -12.35 -29.71 -10.72
N GLY A 328 -13.38 -29.73 -9.85
CA GLY A 328 -13.19 -29.74 -8.40
C GLY A 328 -12.57 -31.05 -7.88
N GLU A 329 -12.85 -32.16 -8.58
CA GLU A 329 -12.40 -33.51 -8.23
C GLU A 329 -11.92 -34.26 -9.48
N ILE A 330 -10.74 -34.87 -9.40
CA ILE A 330 -10.14 -35.66 -10.47
C ILE A 330 -10.29 -37.13 -10.11
N THR A 331 -11.13 -37.86 -10.87
CA THR A 331 -11.30 -39.30 -10.68
C THR A 331 -10.30 -40.07 -11.54
N SER A 332 -9.57 -41.00 -10.94
CA SER A 332 -8.63 -41.86 -11.65
C SER A 332 -9.35 -42.90 -12.51
N ASN A 333 -8.98 -42.94 -13.79
CA ASN A 333 -9.37 -43.96 -14.75
C ASN A 333 -8.10 -44.52 -15.44
N ARG A 334 -8.25 -45.50 -16.34
CA ARG A 334 -7.10 -46.13 -17.03
C ARG A 334 -6.31 -45.16 -17.90
N GLU A 335 -6.94 -44.10 -18.39
CA GLU A 335 -6.36 -43.16 -19.36
C GLU A 335 -5.57 -42.02 -18.69
N ASN A 336 -5.95 -41.63 -17.46
CA ASN A 336 -5.35 -40.49 -16.76
C ASN A 336 -4.36 -40.87 -15.63
N GLN A 337 -4.05 -42.17 -15.43
CA GLN A 337 -3.15 -42.60 -14.35
C GLN A 337 -1.75 -41.98 -14.45
N GLY A 338 -1.23 -41.82 -15.66
CA GLY A 338 0.09 -41.21 -15.89
C GLY A 338 0.13 -39.75 -15.44
N ILE A 339 -0.89 -38.97 -15.82
CA ILE A 339 -1.05 -37.56 -15.46
C ILE A 339 -1.27 -37.41 -13.94
N ILE A 340 -2.11 -38.26 -13.34
CA ILE A 340 -2.32 -38.26 -11.88
C ILE A 340 -1.01 -38.53 -11.13
N ARG A 341 -0.23 -39.52 -11.58
CA ARG A 341 1.07 -39.83 -10.96
C ARG A 341 2.02 -38.63 -11.06
N LYS A 342 2.07 -37.98 -12.23
CA LYS A 342 2.91 -36.81 -12.49
C LYS A 342 2.49 -35.62 -11.62
N LEU A 343 1.21 -35.24 -11.62
CA LEU A 343 0.68 -34.14 -10.81
C LEU A 343 0.85 -34.39 -9.31
N ARG A 344 0.67 -35.64 -8.85
CA ARG A 344 0.90 -36.01 -7.45
C ARG A 344 2.37 -35.90 -7.06
N ASN A 345 3.28 -36.36 -7.90
CA ASN A 345 4.73 -36.25 -7.66
C ASN A 345 5.20 -34.79 -7.61
N LYS A 346 4.49 -33.90 -8.31
CA LYS A 346 4.75 -32.45 -8.30
C LYS A 346 3.99 -31.69 -7.21
N GLY A 347 3.25 -32.39 -6.33
CA GLY A 347 2.51 -31.78 -5.21
C GLY A 347 1.29 -30.96 -5.64
N MET A 348 0.79 -31.12 -6.87
CA MET A 348 -0.33 -30.33 -7.41
C MET A 348 -1.69 -30.91 -7.06
N ILE A 349 -1.75 -32.22 -6.81
CA ILE A 349 -2.98 -32.91 -6.39
C ILE A 349 -2.69 -33.79 -5.18
N ARG A 350 -3.67 -33.90 -4.29
CA ARG A 350 -3.67 -34.86 -3.18
C ARG A 350 -4.87 -35.79 -3.29
N LYS A 351 -4.78 -36.96 -2.68
CA LYS A 351 -5.93 -37.87 -2.59
C LYS A 351 -6.96 -37.23 -1.65
N LEU A 352 -8.24 -37.31 -2.02
CA LEU A 352 -9.31 -36.90 -1.12
C LEU A 352 -9.40 -37.92 0.02
N GLU A 353 -9.26 -37.47 1.26
CA GLU A 353 -9.23 -38.36 2.43
C GLU A 353 -10.65 -38.82 2.81
N LYS A 354 -10.77 -39.95 3.52
CA LYS A 354 -12.07 -40.58 3.78
C LYS A 354 -12.97 -39.74 4.70
N ASP A 355 -12.34 -39.07 5.65
CA ASP A 355 -12.86 -38.09 6.59
C ASP A 355 -13.34 -36.79 5.90
N GLU A 356 -12.84 -36.50 4.70
CA GLU A 356 -13.32 -35.42 3.84
C GLU A 356 -14.37 -35.89 2.80
N GLY A 357 -14.94 -37.10 2.97
CA GLY A 357 -15.92 -37.70 2.04
C GLY A 357 -15.29 -38.45 0.84
N GLY A 358 -13.99 -38.72 0.88
CA GLY A 358 -13.21 -39.25 -0.23
C GLY A 358 -13.53 -40.69 -0.65
N LYS A 359 -13.75 -40.87 -1.96
CA LYS A 359 -13.88 -42.18 -2.62
C LYS A 359 -12.53 -42.68 -3.13
N LYS A 360 -12.38 -44.01 -3.26
CA LYS A 360 -11.14 -44.64 -3.76
C LYS A 360 -10.83 -44.15 -5.18
N GLY A 361 -9.69 -43.49 -5.36
CA GLY A 361 -9.23 -43.01 -6.67
C GLY A 361 -9.63 -41.59 -7.02
N VAL A 362 -10.20 -40.83 -6.08
CA VAL A 362 -10.52 -39.41 -6.25
C VAL A 362 -9.40 -38.53 -5.68
N TYR A 363 -9.03 -37.50 -6.42
CA TYR A 363 -7.99 -36.53 -6.08
C TYR A 363 -8.54 -35.10 -6.15
N VAL A 364 -7.99 -34.22 -5.34
CA VAL A 364 -8.32 -32.80 -5.31
C VAL A 364 -7.07 -31.96 -5.49
N TRP A 365 -7.25 -30.74 -5.98
CA TRP A 365 -6.17 -29.75 -6.07
C TRP A 365 -5.63 -29.41 -4.70
N THR A 366 -4.31 -29.25 -4.59
CA THR A 366 -3.65 -28.81 -3.35
C THR A 366 -3.70 -27.29 -3.19
N GLU A 367 -3.30 -26.81 -2.01
CA GLU A 367 -3.11 -25.38 -1.75
C GLU A 367 -2.12 -24.73 -2.71
N MET A 368 -1.14 -25.48 -3.25
CA MET A 368 -0.21 -24.97 -4.26
C MET A 368 -0.93 -24.53 -5.55
N VAL A 369 -1.93 -25.31 -5.98
CA VAL A 369 -2.71 -24.97 -7.19
C VAL A 369 -3.67 -23.83 -6.91
N LYS A 370 -4.25 -23.78 -5.71
CA LYS A 370 -5.03 -22.61 -5.26
C LYS A 370 -4.16 -21.36 -5.22
N LEU A 371 -2.93 -21.46 -4.72
CA LEU A 371 -1.95 -20.39 -4.68
C LEU A 371 -1.53 -19.97 -6.09
N LEU A 372 -1.26 -20.89 -7.02
CA LEU A 372 -1.02 -20.57 -8.43
C LEU A 372 -2.21 -19.84 -9.06
N ARG A 373 -3.43 -20.34 -8.85
CA ARG A 373 -4.67 -19.66 -9.29
C ARG A 373 -4.81 -18.28 -8.65
N MET A 374 -4.41 -18.10 -7.39
CA MET A 374 -4.45 -16.83 -6.67
C MET A 374 -3.36 -15.84 -7.10
N SER A 375 -2.12 -16.29 -7.30
CA SER A 375 -1.02 -15.51 -7.87
C SER A 375 -1.34 -15.07 -9.31
N LEU A 376 -2.20 -15.83 -9.99
CA LEU A 376 -2.74 -15.50 -11.29
C LEU A 376 -4.07 -14.74 -11.24
N ASN A 377 -4.70 -14.54 -10.07
CA ASN A 377 -6.03 -13.91 -9.96
C ASN A 377 -6.05 -12.49 -10.57
N GLN A 378 -4.91 -11.81 -10.63
CA GLN A 378 -4.77 -10.50 -11.30
C GLN A 378 -4.99 -10.54 -12.81
N TYR A 379 -4.84 -11.71 -13.46
CA TYR A 379 -5.11 -11.91 -14.90
C TYR A 379 -6.55 -12.32 -15.20
N PHE A 380 -7.36 -12.60 -14.16
CA PHE A 380 -8.75 -13.08 -14.27
C PHE A 380 -9.79 -12.02 -13.92
N LEU A 381 -9.40 -10.76 -13.82
CA LEU A 381 -10.29 -9.68 -13.45
C LEU A 381 -10.95 -9.09 -14.70
N CYS A 382 -12.25 -8.74 -14.64
CA CYS A 382 -12.94 -8.02 -15.71
C CYS A 382 -12.13 -6.76 -15.99
N PRO A 383 -11.65 -6.52 -17.22
CA PRO A 383 -10.85 -5.32 -17.50
C PRO A 383 -11.64 -4.03 -17.27
N GLU A 384 -12.98 -4.10 -17.21
CA GLU A 384 -13.83 -2.94 -16.95
C GLU A 384 -14.11 -2.70 -15.45
N CYS A 385 -14.38 -3.74 -14.66
CA CYS A 385 -14.82 -3.57 -13.27
C CYS A 385 -13.93 -4.25 -12.23
N LEU A 386 -12.93 -4.99 -12.68
CA LEU A 386 -12.03 -5.86 -11.91
C LEU A 386 -12.74 -6.92 -11.06
N THR A 387 -13.98 -7.25 -11.35
CA THR A 387 -14.63 -8.43 -10.77
C THR A 387 -14.02 -9.66 -11.40
N ARG A 388 -13.72 -10.66 -10.58
CA ARG A 388 -13.23 -11.96 -11.07
C ARG A 388 -14.18 -12.51 -12.14
N MET A 389 -13.65 -12.70 -13.33
CA MET A 389 -14.39 -13.30 -14.43
C MET A 389 -14.50 -14.81 -14.19
N GLN A 390 -15.68 -15.33 -14.51
CA GLN A 390 -16.02 -16.74 -14.51
C GLN A 390 -15.76 -17.29 -15.91
N TYR A 391 -15.16 -18.47 -16.02
CA TYR A 391 -14.99 -19.11 -17.30
C TYR A 391 -16.23 -19.92 -17.65
N ASP A 392 -16.81 -19.65 -18.81
CA ASP A 392 -17.85 -20.43 -19.45
C ASP A 392 -17.19 -21.54 -20.27
N TYR A 393 -17.38 -22.78 -19.82
CA TYR A 393 -16.80 -23.99 -20.43
C TYR A 393 -17.54 -24.44 -21.68
N GLU A 394 -18.79 -24.03 -21.87
CA GLU A 394 -19.56 -24.37 -23.07
C GLU A 394 -19.15 -23.45 -24.22
N ASN A 395 -18.96 -22.16 -23.90
CA ASN A 395 -18.65 -21.12 -24.88
C ASN A 395 -17.16 -20.76 -24.94
N TYR A 396 -16.31 -21.44 -24.18
CA TYR A 396 -14.86 -21.24 -24.08
C TYR A 396 -14.46 -19.76 -23.91
N CYS A 397 -15.14 -19.06 -23.01
CA CYS A 397 -14.95 -17.62 -22.81
C CYS A 397 -14.96 -17.25 -21.34
N HIS A 398 -14.25 -16.19 -20.95
CA HIS A 398 -14.43 -15.60 -19.62
C HIS A 398 -15.58 -14.60 -19.67
N TYR A 399 -16.57 -14.74 -18.81
CA TYR A 399 -17.59 -13.73 -18.60
C TYR A 399 -17.46 -13.13 -17.20
N CYS A 400 -17.66 -11.83 -17.08
CA CYS A 400 -17.73 -11.19 -15.80
C CYS A 400 -19.15 -11.27 -15.24
N SER A 401 -19.28 -11.78 -14.02
CA SER A 401 -20.57 -11.84 -13.35
C SER A 401 -21.18 -10.46 -13.03
N ALA A 402 -20.32 -9.46 -12.75
CA ALA A 402 -20.72 -8.08 -12.43
C ALA A 402 -20.98 -7.20 -13.67
N CYS A 403 -19.95 -6.95 -14.50
CA CYS A 403 -20.02 -6.07 -15.67
C CYS A 403 -20.66 -6.75 -16.91
N LYS A 404 -20.92 -8.07 -16.89
CA LYS A 404 -21.35 -8.90 -18.03
C LYS A 404 -20.42 -8.90 -19.24
N LYS A 405 -19.24 -8.27 -19.15
CA LYS A 405 -18.18 -8.34 -20.16
C LYS A 405 -17.83 -9.79 -20.46
N VAL A 406 -17.72 -10.15 -21.73
CA VAL A 406 -17.28 -11.46 -22.19
C VAL A 406 -15.96 -11.29 -22.95
N ILE A 407 -14.96 -12.06 -22.57
CA ILE A 407 -13.68 -12.21 -23.24
C ILE A 407 -13.66 -13.61 -23.85
N ARG A 408 -13.73 -13.67 -25.18
CA ARG A 408 -13.63 -14.92 -25.94
C ARG A 408 -12.17 -15.11 -26.37
N TYR A 409 -11.67 -16.35 -26.38
CA TYR A 409 -10.29 -16.68 -26.76
C TYR A 409 -10.23 -17.51 -28.03
#